data_AF-A0A1I7K0F4-F1
#
_entry.id   AF-A0A1I7K0F4-F1
#
_cell.length_a   1.000
_cell.length_b   1.000
_cell.length_c   1.000
_cell.angle_alpha   90.00
_cell.angle_beta   90.00
_cell.angle_gamma   90.00
#
_symmetry.space_group_name_H-M   'P 1'
#
loop_
_entity.id
_entity.type
_entity.pdbx_description
1 polymer ?
#
loop_
_entity_poly.entity_id
_entity_poly.type
_entity_poly.pdbx_seq_one_letter_code
_entity_poly.pdbx_strand_id
1 'polypeptide(L)'
;MRLTKILAAAAFLCAGGAQAQIDLARGGPVNTLSPNPNPLMYVSQNLARNLTSTYRYLDDLYSLSASSPARLSLVPDPLGSGRNVLLHNLNKTDPLVSGGSRTEVSLKYEYVIEGVRWYAVSMMFPADWQFHASPTVVAQLHTSQKTLAVPPPVSMVASGQDLNIELHYNYRNMSGQGTDPATRANTGEQLVRAAKIETNKWYCFVVRAEWSYKPGLGSMQIWMNGNIAYEASNVYNAYETWLGNYPKVGLYLPGVMQVATRNLYTDFIHVGGASSTYDMMAALTPCGVNAAATSSVIKQGVL
;
A
#
# COMPACT_ATOMS: atom_id res chain seq x y z
N MET A 1 -39.20 -41.05 36.47
CA MET A 1 -38.92 -41.04 35.01
C MET A 1 -39.66 -39.82 34.45
N ARG A 2 -39.06 -38.64 34.33
CA ARG A 2 -38.07 -38.25 33.31
C ARG A 2 -37.32 -37.01 33.80
N LEU A 3 -36.00 -37.00 33.55
CA LEU A 3 -35.08 -35.89 33.71
C LEU A 3 -35.49 -34.72 32.79
N THR A 4 -35.45 -33.49 33.30
CA THR A 4 -35.40 -32.29 32.45
C THR A 4 -34.10 -31.55 32.74
N LYS A 5 -33.33 -31.37 31.66
CA LYS A 5 -31.93 -30.98 31.63
C LYS A 5 -31.75 -29.50 31.99
N ILE A 6 -30.78 -29.25 32.86
CA ILE A 6 -30.14 -27.95 33.07
C ILE A 6 -29.36 -27.61 31.81
N LEU A 7 -29.72 -26.51 31.13
CA LEU A 7 -28.90 -25.88 30.10
C LEU A 7 -28.29 -24.62 30.71
N ALA A 8 -27.07 -24.75 31.23
CA ALA A 8 -26.21 -23.62 31.51
C ALA A 8 -25.50 -23.24 30.21
N ALA A 9 -25.95 -22.14 29.58
CA ALA A 9 -25.19 -21.50 28.50
C ALA A 9 -24.19 -20.54 29.14
N ALA A 10 -22.92 -20.96 29.21
CA ALA A 10 -21.83 -20.08 29.58
C ALA A 10 -21.54 -19.13 28.40
N ALA A 11 -21.99 -17.88 28.53
CA ALA A 11 -21.56 -16.79 27.64
C ALA A 11 -20.13 -16.40 28.03
N PHE A 12 -19.14 -16.88 27.28
CA PHE A 12 -17.79 -16.31 27.30
C PHE A 12 -17.82 -14.95 26.57
N LEU A 13 -18.16 -13.90 27.31
CA LEU A 13 -17.83 -12.53 26.93
C LEU A 13 -16.34 -12.33 27.16
N CYS A 14 -15.52 -12.67 26.17
CA CYS A 14 -14.15 -12.17 26.10
C CYS A 14 -14.21 -10.69 25.69
N ALA A 15 -14.44 -9.81 26.66
CA ALA A 15 -14.07 -8.40 26.56
C ALA A 15 -12.54 -8.30 26.67
N GLY A 16 -11.83 -8.82 25.67
CA GLY A 16 -10.44 -8.45 25.45
C GLY A 16 -10.46 -7.00 24.98
N GLY A 17 -9.92 -6.08 25.79
CA GLY A 17 -9.70 -4.71 25.34
C GLY A 17 -9.06 -4.76 23.96
N ALA A 18 -9.68 -4.09 22.99
CA ALA A 18 -9.25 -4.14 21.60
C ALA A 18 -7.83 -3.57 21.51
N GLN A 19 -6.83 -4.44 21.69
CA GLN A 19 -5.46 -4.05 21.48
C GLN A 19 -5.35 -3.62 20.03
N ALA A 20 -4.66 -2.51 19.87
CA ALA A 20 -4.53 -1.88 18.59
C ALA A 20 -3.73 -2.83 17.65
N GLN A 21 -4.28 -3.09 16.45
CA GLN A 21 -3.94 -4.31 15.68
C GLN A 21 -2.99 -4.03 14.52
N ILE A 22 -1.68 -4.23 14.71
CA ILE A 22 -0.74 -4.39 13.58
C ILE A 22 -0.90 -5.81 13.03
N ASP A 23 -1.05 -5.95 11.71
CA ASP A 23 -1.21 -7.24 11.05
C ASP A 23 0.13 -7.78 10.55
N LEU A 24 0.92 -8.29 11.50
CA LEU A 24 2.25 -8.86 11.25
C LEU A 24 2.20 -10.10 10.35
N ALA A 25 1.06 -10.78 10.20
CA ALA A 25 0.95 -11.94 9.32
C ALA A 25 1.05 -11.57 7.83
N ARG A 26 0.69 -10.33 7.48
CA ARG A 26 0.55 -9.86 6.10
C ARG A 26 1.66 -8.94 5.63
N GLY A 27 2.18 -8.09 6.50
CA GLY A 27 3.17 -7.08 6.12
C GLY A 27 4.43 -7.06 6.99
N GLY A 28 5.29 -6.09 6.70
CA GLY A 28 6.47 -5.75 7.48
C GLY A 28 7.77 -6.33 6.93
N PRO A 29 8.85 -6.30 7.74
CA PRO A 29 10.20 -6.56 7.29
C PRO A 29 10.45 -8.00 6.89
N VAL A 30 11.43 -8.17 6.01
CA VAL A 30 11.99 -9.45 5.58
C VAL A 30 13.49 -9.49 5.88
N ASN A 31 14.02 -10.68 6.10
CA ASN A 31 15.42 -10.91 6.40
C ASN A 31 16.22 -11.30 5.15
N THR A 32 15.54 -11.77 4.11
CA THR A 32 16.20 -12.23 2.87
C THR A 32 15.29 -12.08 1.65
N LEU A 33 15.92 -11.92 0.48
CA LEU A 33 15.26 -12.00 -0.82
C LEU A 33 15.35 -13.39 -1.44
N SER A 34 16.09 -14.32 -0.82
CA SER A 34 16.13 -15.72 -1.26
C SER A 34 14.73 -16.33 -1.21
N PRO A 35 14.39 -17.25 -2.13
CA PRO A 35 13.16 -18.02 -2.04
C PRO A 35 13.08 -18.79 -0.72
N ASN A 36 11.87 -18.95 -0.18
CA ASN A 36 11.66 -19.79 0.98
C ASN A 36 11.92 -21.27 0.61
N PRO A 37 12.81 -21.99 1.32
CA PRO A 37 13.07 -23.40 1.05
C PRO A 37 11.87 -24.31 1.39
N ASN A 38 10.91 -23.82 2.16
CA ASN A 38 9.72 -24.56 2.61
C ASN A 38 8.44 -23.78 2.25
N PRO A 39 8.06 -23.71 0.97
CA PRO A 39 6.84 -23.02 0.56
C PRO A 39 5.61 -23.75 1.10
N LEU A 40 4.68 -22.99 1.69
CA LEU A 40 3.42 -23.54 2.20
C LEU A 40 2.32 -23.44 1.15
N MET A 41 1.54 -24.51 1.00
CA MET A 41 0.49 -24.61 -0.01
C MET A 41 -0.69 -23.70 0.29
N TYR A 42 -1.05 -23.53 1.55
CA TYR A 42 -2.27 -22.83 1.95
C TYR A 42 -1.99 -21.42 2.50
N VAL A 43 -2.85 -20.47 2.13
CA VAL A 43 -2.78 -19.08 2.63
C VAL A 43 -2.84 -19.01 4.15
N SER A 44 -3.72 -19.79 4.78
CA SER A 44 -3.85 -19.84 6.24
C SER A 44 -2.57 -20.27 6.94
N GLN A 45 -1.83 -21.22 6.36
CA GLN A 45 -0.55 -21.68 6.90
C GLN A 45 0.53 -20.60 6.77
N ASN A 46 0.58 -19.92 5.62
CA ASN A 46 1.48 -18.78 5.42
C ASN A 46 1.22 -17.67 6.44
N LEU A 47 -0.04 -17.27 6.61
CA LEU A 47 -0.42 -16.23 7.58
C LEU A 47 -0.06 -16.64 9.03
N ALA A 48 -0.35 -17.88 9.43
CA ALA A 48 -0.03 -18.38 10.76
C ALA A 48 1.49 -18.39 11.02
N ARG A 49 2.30 -18.81 10.04
CA ARG A 49 3.77 -18.76 10.12
C ARG A 49 4.29 -17.32 10.21
N ASN A 50 3.80 -16.45 9.34
CA ASN A 50 4.28 -15.07 9.25
C ASN A 50 4.01 -14.27 10.53
N LEU A 51 2.94 -14.61 11.26
CA LEU A 51 2.58 -13.98 12.52
C LEU A 51 3.63 -14.16 13.63
N THR A 52 4.33 -15.30 13.64
CA THR A 52 5.25 -15.67 14.71
C THR A 52 6.71 -15.78 14.26
N SER A 53 6.97 -15.69 12.95
CA SER A 53 8.32 -15.89 12.43
C SER A 53 9.26 -14.73 12.79
N THR A 54 10.42 -15.09 13.31
CA THR A 54 11.55 -14.16 13.53
C THR A 54 12.47 -14.04 12.31
N TYR A 55 12.32 -14.94 11.33
CA TYR A 55 13.04 -14.92 10.05
C TYR A 55 12.07 -15.03 8.89
N ARG A 56 12.03 -14.03 8.02
CA ARG A 56 10.98 -13.86 7.02
C ARG A 56 11.58 -13.74 5.62
N TYR A 57 11.04 -14.51 4.68
CA TYR A 57 11.43 -14.49 3.28
C TYR A 57 10.55 -13.51 2.50
N LEU A 58 11.09 -12.90 1.44
CA LEU A 58 10.33 -11.99 0.59
C LEU A 58 9.06 -12.65 0.05
N ASP A 59 9.16 -13.88 -0.47
CA ASP A 59 8.06 -14.60 -1.11
C ASP A 59 6.98 -15.08 -0.14
N ASP A 60 7.20 -15.03 1.17
CA ASP A 60 6.17 -15.33 2.15
C ASP A 60 5.13 -14.20 2.30
N LEU A 61 5.51 -12.98 1.91
CA LEU A 61 4.76 -11.75 2.17
C LEU A 61 4.52 -10.93 0.92
N TYR A 62 5.42 -11.00 -0.05
CA TYR A 62 5.45 -10.13 -1.21
C TYR A 62 5.54 -10.93 -2.50
N SER A 63 4.94 -10.38 -3.56
CA SER A 63 5.21 -10.77 -4.94
C SER A 63 6.05 -9.67 -5.59
N LEU A 64 7.12 -10.05 -6.29
CA LEU A 64 7.93 -9.12 -7.08
C LEU A 64 7.40 -9.05 -8.51
N SER A 65 7.15 -7.83 -9.00
CA SER A 65 6.89 -7.52 -10.41
C SER A 65 8.09 -6.75 -10.96
N ALA A 66 9.03 -7.47 -11.58
CA ALA A 66 10.24 -6.90 -12.16
C ALA A 66 10.68 -7.70 -13.38
N SER A 67 11.44 -7.09 -14.28
CA SER A 67 12.01 -7.77 -15.45
C SER A 67 13.05 -8.82 -15.05
N SER A 68 13.67 -8.65 -13.88
CA SER A 68 14.63 -9.57 -13.27
C SER A 68 14.61 -9.43 -11.74
N PRO A 69 14.75 -10.53 -10.97
CA PRO A 69 14.91 -10.46 -9.53
C PRO A 69 16.10 -9.60 -9.06
N ALA A 70 17.15 -9.48 -9.89
CA ALA A 70 18.33 -8.66 -9.60
C ALA A 70 18.03 -7.14 -9.55
N ARG A 71 16.83 -6.72 -9.94
CA ARG A 71 16.39 -5.32 -9.82
C ARG A 71 15.93 -4.95 -8.42
N LEU A 72 15.73 -5.93 -7.55
CA LEU A 72 15.45 -5.71 -6.14
C LEU A 72 16.66 -6.12 -5.29
N SER A 73 17.01 -5.31 -4.29
CA SER A 73 18.06 -5.65 -3.33
C SER A 73 17.62 -5.28 -1.92
N LEU A 74 18.03 -6.07 -0.94
CA LEU A 74 17.87 -5.76 0.48
C LEU A 74 19.18 -5.17 0.97
N VAL A 75 19.16 -3.91 1.39
CA VAL A 75 20.36 -3.13 1.73
C VAL A 75 20.18 -2.41 3.06
N PRO A 76 21.25 -2.05 3.77
CA PRO A 76 21.14 -1.15 4.92
C PRO A 76 20.48 0.19 4.52
N ASP A 77 19.72 0.78 5.43
CA ASP A 77 19.17 2.13 5.24
C ASP A 77 20.31 3.13 4.97
N PRO A 78 20.31 3.81 3.80
CA PRO A 78 21.36 4.76 3.46
C PRO A 78 21.47 5.95 4.41
N LEU A 79 20.44 6.24 5.22
CA LEU A 79 20.47 7.30 6.25
C LEU A 79 20.88 6.78 7.63
N GLY A 80 21.26 5.50 7.75
CA GLY A 80 21.92 4.97 8.95
C GLY A 80 20.99 4.65 10.13
N SER A 81 19.69 4.38 9.88
CA SER A 81 18.76 3.98 10.96
C SER A 81 19.05 2.60 11.59
N GLY A 82 20.01 1.84 11.04
CA GLY A 82 20.31 0.47 11.43
C GLY A 82 19.30 -0.56 10.89
N ARG A 83 18.29 -0.12 10.14
CA ARG A 83 17.32 -1.00 9.46
C ARG A 83 17.86 -1.45 8.11
N ASN A 84 17.31 -2.55 7.59
CA ASN A 84 17.42 -2.88 6.18
C ASN A 84 16.18 -2.36 5.44
N VAL A 85 16.36 -1.98 4.18
CA VAL A 85 15.34 -1.44 3.28
C VAL A 85 15.48 -2.07 1.90
N LEU A 86 14.46 -1.90 1.06
CA LEU A 86 14.46 -2.39 -0.32
C LEU A 86 14.99 -1.31 -1.25
N LEU A 87 15.99 -1.66 -2.06
CA LEU A 87 16.43 -0.86 -3.19
C LEU A 87 15.84 -1.43 -4.48
N HIS A 88 14.99 -0.63 -5.12
CA HIS A 88 14.41 -0.91 -6.43
C HIS A 88 15.22 -0.20 -7.49
N ASN A 89 15.70 -0.96 -8.47
CA ASN A 89 16.44 -0.44 -9.62
C ASN A 89 15.62 -0.70 -10.89
N LEU A 90 15.72 0.19 -11.85
CA LEU A 90 15.09 0.02 -13.15
C LEU A 90 15.97 0.66 -14.21
N ASN A 91 16.23 -0.05 -15.30
CA ASN A 91 16.93 0.48 -16.46
C ASN A 91 15.97 0.69 -17.61
N LYS A 92 16.22 1.70 -18.45
CA LYS A 92 15.39 2.00 -19.62
C LYS A 92 15.27 0.83 -20.59
N THR A 93 16.32 0.00 -20.64
CA THR A 93 16.42 -1.18 -21.50
C THR A 93 15.79 -2.43 -20.90
N ASP A 94 15.30 -2.37 -19.65
CA ASP A 94 14.63 -3.51 -19.06
C ASP A 94 13.33 -3.82 -19.82
N PRO A 95 13.06 -5.11 -20.12
CA PRO A 95 11.79 -5.50 -20.71
C PRO A 95 10.59 -5.02 -19.91
N LEU A 96 9.51 -4.65 -20.60
CA LEU A 96 8.26 -4.28 -19.95
C LEU A 96 7.66 -5.49 -19.23
N VAL A 97 7.13 -5.26 -18.04
CA VAL A 97 6.36 -6.24 -17.27
C VAL A 97 4.93 -5.75 -17.19
N SER A 98 4.00 -6.55 -17.73
CA SER A 98 2.57 -6.21 -17.81
C SER A 98 2.32 -4.84 -18.46
N GLY A 99 3.08 -4.52 -19.51
CA GLY A 99 2.91 -3.29 -20.30
C GLY A 99 3.56 -2.03 -19.71
N GLY A 100 4.37 -2.13 -18.66
CA GLY A 100 5.13 -0.98 -18.14
C GLY A 100 6.52 -1.33 -17.62
N SER A 101 7.40 -0.33 -17.57
CA SER A 101 8.69 -0.44 -16.91
C SER A 101 8.45 -0.47 -15.39
N ARG A 102 8.83 -1.55 -14.73
CA ARG A 102 8.60 -1.71 -13.30
C ARG A 102 9.60 -2.58 -12.57
N THR A 103 9.77 -2.23 -11.30
CA THR A 103 10.33 -3.04 -10.23
C THR A 103 9.51 -2.71 -8.99
N GLU A 104 8.52 -3.53 -8.66
CA GLU A 104 7.63 -3.30 -7.52
C GLU A 104 7.43 -4.56 -6.69
N VAL A 105 7.29 -4.40 -5.38
CA VAL A 105 6.78 -5.45 -4.50
C VAL A 105 5.32 -5.17 -4.17
N SER A 106 4.49 -6.21 -4.22
CA SER A 106 3.07 -6.15 -3.82
C SER A 106 2.83 -7.11 -2.68
N LEU A 107 2.08 -6.67 -1.67
CA LEU A 107 1.76 -7.52 -0.53
C LEU A 107 0.81 -8.66 -0.95
N LYS A 108 1.11 -9.88 -0.50
CA LYS A 108 0.28 -11.07 -0.70
C LYS A 108 -0.82 -11.13 0.35
N TYR A 109 -1.96 -11.70 -0.04
CA TYR A 109 -3.03 -12.05 0.90
C TYR A 109 -3.72 -10.87 1.61
N GLU A 110 -3.61 -9.66 1.04
CA GLU A 110 -4.39 -8.50 1.45
C GLU A 110 -5.74 -8.50 0.74
N TYR A 111 -6.80 -8.88 1.46
CA TYR A 111 -8.12 -9.14 0.88
C TYR A 111 -9.27 -8.38 1.57
N VAL A 112 -9.02 -7.14 2.03
CA VAL A 112 -10.09 -6.31 2.62
C VAL A 112 -10.87 -5.61 1.51
N ILE A 113 -12.10 -6.08 1.28
CA ILE A 113 -13.00 -5.59 0.21
C ILE A 113 -13.60 -4.22 0.55
N GLU A 114 -14.20 -4.09 1.74
CA GLU A 114 -14.80 -2.85 2.26
C GLU A 114 -14.43 -2.68 3.74
N GLY A 115 -14.60 -1.46 4.25
CA GLY A 115 -14.39 -1.13 5.67
C GLY A 115 -12.96 -0.65 5.99
N VAL A 116 -12.68 -0.52 7.29
CA VAL A 116 -11.46 0.14 7.78
C VAL A 116 -10.23 -0.73 7.59
N ARG A 117 -9.23 -0.18 6.90
CA ARG A 117 -7.88 -0.74 6.75
C ARG A 117 -6.83 0.35 6.87
N TRP A 118 -5.71 0.02 7.53
CA TRP A 118 -4.57 0.90 7.66
C TRP A 118 -3.39 0.39 6.85
N TYR A 119 -2.65 1.31 6.26
CA TYR A 119 -1.43 1.05 5.50
C TYR A 119 -0.34 2.03 5.93
N ALA A 120 0.90 1.58 5.99
CA ALA A 120 2.06 2.47 6.03
C ALA A 120 3.09 2.03 4.98
N VAL A 121 3.60 3.01 4.24
CA VAL A 121 4.59 2.85 3.18
C VAL A 121 5.57 4.00 3.23
N SER A 122 6.84 3.73 2.93
CA SER A 122 7.89 4.74 2.97
C SER A 122 8.81 4.63 1.77
N MET A 123 9.26 5.78 1.26
CA MET A 123 10.14 5.87 0.12
C MET A 123 11.18 6.98 0.31
N MET A 124 12.36 6.78 -0.26
CA MET A 124 13.43 7.77 -0.28
C MET A 124 14.02 7.84 -1.69
N PHE A 125 14.01 9.05 -2.24
CA PHE A 125 14.67 9.36 -3.52
C PHE A 125 16.16 9.58 -3.26
N PRO A 126 17.08 8.87 -3.93
CA PRO A 126 18.51 9.05 -3.71
C PRO A 126 19.02 10.38 -4.29
N ALA A 127 20.23 10.78 -3.87
CA ALA A 127 20.90 12.01 -4.34
C ALA A 127 21.00 12.14 -5.87
N ASP A 128 21.15 11.01 -6.55
CA ASP A 128 21.29 10.92 -8.01
C ASP A 128 19.95 10.77 -8.73
N TRP A 129 18.82 10.98 -8.04
CA TRP A 129 17.49 10.90 -8.65
C TRP A 129 17.35 11.89 -9.81
N GLN A 130 17.14 11.35 -11.00
CA GLN A 130 16.87 12.15 -12.19
C GLN A 130 15.40 12.56 -12.22
N PHE A 131 15.17 13.86 -12.02
CA PHE A 131 13.85 14.46 -12.18
C PHE A 131 13.42 14.45 -13.65
N HIS A 132 12.17 14.06 -13.89
CA HIS A 132 11.57 14.02 -15.23
C HIS A 132 10.06 14.20 -15.11
N ALA A 133 9.44 14.85 -16.09
CA ALA A 133 8.00 15.12 -16.09
C ALA A 133 7.12 13.88 -16.30
N SER A 134 7.72 12.75 -16.70
CA SER A 134 6.97 11.49 -16.85
C SER A 134 6.66 10.90 -15.47
N PRO A 135 5.40 10.57 -15.18
CA PRO A 135 4.99 10.10 -13.88
C PRO A 135 5.65 8.75 -13.55
N THR A 136 6.08 8.62 -12.31
CA THR A 136 6.58 7.38 -11.72
C THR A 136 5.79 7.13 -10.45
N VAL A 137 4.97 6.07 -10.46
CA VAL A 137 4.26 5.59 -9.28
C VAL A 137 5.29 4.96 -8.36
N VAL A 138 5.42 5.51 -7.15
CA VAL A 138 6.40 5.08 -6.14
C VAL A 138 5.79 4.27 -5.00
N ALA A 139 4.48 4.42 -4.81
CA ALA A 139 3.64 3.56 -3.99
C ALA A 139 2.20 3.61 -4.51
N GLN A 140 1.42 2.55 -4.28
CA GLN A 140 0.03 2.51 -4.69
C GLN A 140 -0.78 1.53 -3.83
N LEU A 141 -2.03 1.88 -3.55
CA LEU A 141 -3.06 0.95 -3.09
C LEU A 141 -3.86 0.56 -4.32
N HIS A 142 -3.51 -0.57 -4.93
CA HIS A 142 -4.13 -1.03 -6.17
C HIS A 142 -5.40 -1.83 -5.87
N THR A 143 -6.37 -1.79 -6.77
CA THR A 143 -7.58 -2.60 -6.66
C THR A 143 -7.44 -3.96 -7.33
N SER A 144 -8.02 -5.01 -6.75
CA SER A 144 -8.16 -6.30 -7.43
C SER A 144 -9.40 -6.29 -8.34
N GLN A 145 -9.18 -6.55 -9.62
CA GLN A 145 -10.21 -6.51 -10.66
C GLN A 145 -10.17 -7.80 -11.48
N LYS A 146 -11.35 -8.27 -11.93
CA LYS A 146 -11.45 -9.48 -12.77
C LYS A 146 -11.21 -9.20 -14.25
N THR A 147 -11.75 -8.09 -14.76
CA THR A 147 -11.85 -7.84 -16.21
C THR A 147 -11.31 -6.48 -16.62
N LEU A 148 -11.58 -5.42 -15.85
CA LEU A 148 -11.21 -4.06 -16.23
C LEU A 148 -9.86 -3.63 -15.62
N ALA A 149 -9.00 -3.04 -16.46
CA ALA A 149 -7.80 -2.34 -16.02
C ALA A 149 -8.14 -0.86 -15.71
N VAL A 150 -8.00 -0.47 -14.44
CA VAL A 150 -8.24 0.90 -13.95
C VAL A 150 -7.04 1.41 -13.17
N PRO A 151 -6.86 2.74 -13.05
CA PRO A 151 -5.82 3.30 -12.20
C PRO A 151 -6.07 2.94 -10.71
N PRO A 152 -5.01 2.88 -9.88
CA PRO A 152 -5.13 2.53 -8.47
C PRO A 152 -5.98 3.55 -7.70
N PRO A 153 -6.81 3.12 -6.72
CA PRO A 153 -7.55 4.06 -5.86
C PRO A 153 -6.71 5.12 -5.18
N VAL A 154 -5.48 4.77 -4.78
CA VAL A 154 -4.51 5.70 -4.21
C VAL A 154 -3.16 5.41 -4.86
N SER A 155 -2.49 6.45 -5.36
CA SER A 155 -1.11 6.38 -5.86
C SER A 155 -0.30 7.53 -5.32
N MET A 156 0.95 7.27 -4.95
CA MET A 156 1.97 8.28 -4.69
C MET A 156 2.84 8.36 -5.94
N VAL A 157 2.92 9.53 -6.56
CA VAL A 157 3.48 9.71 -7.90
C VAL A 157 4.54 10.82 -7.91
N ALA A 158 5.76 10.44 -8.24
CA ALA A 158 6.83 11.39 -8.55
C ALA A 158 6.69 11.87 -10.00
N SER A 159 6.53 13.18 -10.20
CA SER A 159 6.47 13.80 -11.52
C SER A 159 7.08 15.18 -11.50
N GLY A 160 8.03 15.44 -12.41
CA GLY A 160 8.84 16.64 -12.36
C GLY A 160 9.62 16.68 -11.04
N GLN A 161 9.41 17.73 -10.25
CA GLN A 161 9.97 17.88 -8.90
C GLN A 161 8.92 17.66 -7.80
N ASP A 162 7.73 17.20 -8.15
CA ASP A 162 6.61 17.07 -7.23
C ASP A 162 6.41 15.62 -6.83
N LEU A 163 6.06 15.42 -5.55
CA LEU A 163 5.46 14.19 -5.05
C LEU A 163 3.96 14.44 -4.90
N ASN A 164 3.15 13.71 -5.67
CA ASN A 164 1.71 13.85 -5.72
C ASN A 164 1.03 12.63 -5.09
N ILE A 165 -0.17 12.84 -4.56
CA ILE A 165 -1.14 11.80 -4.25
C ILE A 165 -2.22 11.89 -5.34
N GLU A 166 -2.42 10.81 -6.06
CA GLU A 166 -3.50 10.64 -7.03
C GLU A 166 -4.54 9.68 -6.47
N LEU A 167 -5.80 10.10 -6.52
CA LEU A 167 -6.95 9.39 -5.99
C LEU A 167 -7.87 9.05 -7.15
N HIS A 168 -8.29 7.81 -7.24
CA HIS A 168 -9.20 7.36 -8.30
C HIS A 168 -10.35 6.53 -7.73
N TYR A 169 -11.53 6.65 -8.32
CA TYR A 169 -12.71 5.94 -7.84
C TYR A 169 -13.77 5.80 -8.93
N ASN A 170 -14.65 4.83 -8.75
CA ASN A 170 -15.85 4.68 -9.59
C ASN A 170 -16.90 3.85 -8.85
N TYR A 171 -18.14 4.33 -8.82
CA TYR A 171 -19.26 3.61 -8.22
C TYR A 171 -19.99 2.68 -9.20
N ARG A 172 -19.63 2.72 -10.49
CA ARG A 172 -20.26 1.94 -11.56
C ARG A 172 -19.76 0.50 -11.60
N ASN A 173 -20.48 -0.33 -12.36
CA ASN A 173 -20.21 -1.75 -12.48
C ASN A 173 -18.82 -2.02 -13.11
N MET A 174 -17.96 -2.73 -12.39
CA MET A 174 -16.58 -2.98 -12.80
C MET A 174 -16.39 -4.17 -13.76
N SER A 175 -17.46 -4.90 -14.10
CA SER A 175 -17.40 -6.00 -15.08
C SER A 175 -17.07 -5.51 -16.50
N GLY A 176 -17.26 -4.22 -16.79
CA GLY A 176 -17.13 -3.62 -18.12
C GLY A 176 -18.30 -3.95 -19.05
N GLN A 177 -19.39 -4.51 -18.51
CA GLN A 177 -20.59 -4.90 -19.25
C GLN A 177 -21.84 -4.24 -18.63
N GLY A 178 -22.94 -4.23 -19.37
CA GLY A 178 -24.23 -3.70 -18.93
C GLY A 178 -24.50 -2.26 -19.42
N THR A 179 -25.53 -1.63 -18.83
CA THR A 179 -26.05 -0.32 -19.27
C THR A 179 -25.30 0.88 -18.70
N ASP A 180 -24.54 0.70 -17.61
CA ASP A 180 -23.69 1.74 -17.02
C ASP A 180 -22.36 1.15 -16.50
N PRO A 181 -21.46 0.72 -17.39
CA PRO A 181 -20.19 0.15 -16.99
C PRO A 181 -19.20 1.22 -16.53
N ALA A 182 -18.35 0.85 -15.59
CA ALA A 182 -17.14 1.61 -15.32
C ALA A 182 -16.22 1.55 -16.54
N THR A 183 -15.64 2.69 -16.88
CA THR A 183 -14.62 2.84 -17.92
C THR A 183 -13.53 3.76 -17.40
N ARG A 184 -12.35 3.74 -18.02
CA ARG A 184 -11.30 4.70 -17.68
C ARG A 184 -11.76 6.16 -17.85
N ALA A 185 -12.65 6.43 -18.82
CA ALA A 185 -13.12 7.78 -19.13
C ALA A 185 -14.13 8.33 -18.10
N ASN A 186 -14.82 7.46 -17.35
CA ASN A 186 -15.78 7.87 -16.32
C ASN A 186 -15.28 7.60 -14.88
N THR A 187 -14.00 7.23 -14.72
CA THR A 187 -13.33 7.17 -13.42
C THR A 187 -13.09 8.59 -12.92
N GLY A 188 -13.53 8.86 -11.69
CA GLY A 188 -13.22 10.11 -11.01
C GLY A 188 -11.73 10.15 -10.63
N GLU A 189 -11.13 11.33 -10.74
CA GLU A 189 -9.73 11.56 -10.43
C GLU A 189 -9.58 12.80 -9.54
N GLN A 190 -8.71 12.70 -8.54
CA GLN A 190 -8.27 13.84 -7.76
C GLN A 190 -6.76 13.79 -7.55
N LEU A 191 -6.11 14.93 -7.85
CA LEU A 191 -4.68 15.12 -7.62
C LEU A 191 -4.47 16.09 -6.44
N VAL A 192 -3.55 15.70 -5.56
CA VAL A 192 -3.05 16.52 -4.45
C VAL A 192 -1.53 16.54 -4.51
N ARG A 193 -0.92 17.73 -4.63
CA ARG A 193 0.54 17.86 -4.50
C ARG A 193 0.92 17.75 -3.03
N ALA A 194 1.54 16.66 -2.62
CA ALA A 194 1.94 16.44 -1.23
C ALA A 194 3.23 17.19 -0.86
N ALA A 195 4.22 17.21 -1.75
CA ALA A 195 5.49 17.88 -1.49
C ALA A 195 6.24 18.26 -2.77
N LYS A 196 7.27 19.10 -2.61
CA LYS A 196 8.44 19.09 -3.49
C LYS A 196 9.38 17.96 -3.05
N ILE A 197 9.94 17.24 -4.00
CA ILE A 197 10.87 16.15 -3.73
C ILE A 197 12.24 16.74 -3.36
N GLU A 198 12.71 16.36 -2.19
CA GLU A 198 14.05 16.53 -1.66
C GLU A 198 14.69 15.13 -1.65
N THR A 199 15.87 15.01 -2.26
CA THR A 199 16.62 13.76 -2.28
C THR A 199 17.26 13.47 -0.93
N ASN A 200 17.57 12.20 -0.66
CA ASN A 200 18.10 11.69 0.61
C ASN A 200 17.20 12.00 1.82
N LYS A 201 15.89 11.97 1.61
CA LYS A 201 14.88 12.20 2.64
C LYS A 201 13.80 11.14 2.56
N TRP A 202 13.45 10.56 3.71
CA TRP A 202 12.32 9.65 3.81
C TRP A 202 11.01 10.43 3.71
N TYR A 203 10.12 9.92 2.86
CA TYR A 203 8.71 10.24 2.81
C TYR A 203 7.97 9.05 3.37
N CYS A 204 7.24 9.23 4.46
CA CYS A 204 6.48 8.19 5.12
C CYS A 204 5.01 8.51 5.06
N PHE A 205 4.23 7.63 4.43
CA PHE A 205 2.80 7.77 4.33
C PHE A 205 2.13 6.79 5.27
N VAL A 206 1.13 7.30 5.99
CA VAL A 206 0.13 6.47 6.68
C VAL A 206 -1.20 6.73 5.99
N VAL A 207 -1.94 5.67 5.69
CA VAL A 207 -3.26 5.75 5.09
C VAL A 207 -4.24 5.01 5.98
N ARG A 208 -5.27 5.71 6.46
CA ARG A 208 -6.48 5.10 6.99
C ARG A 208 -7.55 5.19 5.91
N ALA A 209 -7.98 4.05 5.40
CA ALA A 209 -9.07 4.00 4.44
C ALA A 209 -10.23 3.20 5.04
N GLU A 210 -11.41 3.78 5.02
CA GLU A 210 -12.65 3.05 5.13
C GLU A 210 -13.16 2.85 3.71
N TRP A 211 -12.83 1.69 3.14
CA TRP A 211 -13.06 1.43 1.73
C TRP A 211 -14.54 1.26 1.44
N SER A 212 -15.05 2.03 0.48
CA SER A 212 -16.32 1.76 -0.17
C SER A 212 -16.38 2.39 -1.56
N TYR A 213 -16.98 1.66 -2.50
CA TYR A 213 -17.36 2.19 -3.81
C TYR A 213 -18.77 2.81 -3.79
N LYS A 214 -19.51 2.64 -2.69
CA LYS A 214 -20.88 3.14 -2.53
C LYS A 214 -20.84 4.61 -2.13
N PRO A 215 -21.63 5.47 -2.78
CA PRO A 215 -21.72 6.88 -2.40
C PRO A 215 -22.10 7.04 -0.93
N GLY A 216 -21.42 7.97 -0.24
CA GLY A 216 -21.74 8.33 1.14
C GLY A 216 -21.13 7.45 2.24
N LEU A 217 -20.45 6.33 1.92
CA LEU A 217 -20.04 5.35 2.94
C LEU A 217 -18.53 5.29 3.22
N GLY A 218 -17.70 5.75 2.30
CA GLY A 218 -16.24 5.71 2.45
C GLY A 218 -15.69 6.93 3.17
N SER A 219 -14.54 6.73 3.80
CA SER A 219 -13.73 7.80 4.39
C SER A 219 -12.24 7.52 4.17
N MET A 220 -11.42 8.56 4.08
CA MET A 220 -9.98 8.39 3.91
C MET A 220 -9.24 9.51 4.60
N GLN A 221 -8.14 9.15 5.26
CA GLN A 221 -7.14 10.09 5.75
C GLN A 221 -5.76 9.60 5.33
N ILE A 222 -4.96 10.50 4.76
CA ILE A 222 -3.59 10.23 4.36
C ILE A 222 -2.69 11.23 5.09
N TRP A 223 -1.73 10.69 5.83
CA TRP A 223 -0.66 11.46 6.44
C TRP A 223 0.60 11.30 5.62
N MET A 224 1.38 12.37 5.52
CA MET A 224 2.77 12.34 5.04
C MET A 224 3.64 13.00 6.12
N ASN A 225 4.64 12.26 6.61
CA ASN A 225 5.57 12.72 7.64
C ASN A 225 4.86 13.37 8.86
N GLY A 226 3.77 12.75 9.30
CA GLY A 226 2.97 13.20 10.45
C GLY A 226 1.90 14.25 10.21
N ASN A 227 1.82 14.80 9.01
CA ASN A 227 0.83 15.84 8.69
C ASN A 227 -0.24 15.27 7.79
N ILE A 228 -1.49 15.68 8.01
CA ILE A 228 -2.59 15.33 7.10
C ILE A 228 -2.29 15.98 5.74
N ALA A 229 -2.12 15.12 4.74
CA ALA A 229 -1.92 15.47 3.33
C ALA A 229 -3.20 15.32 2.52
N TYR A 230 -4.18 14.56 3.02
CA TYR A 230 -5.51 14.46 2.43
C TYR A 230 -6.51 13.92 3.45
N GLU A 231 -7.74 14.42 3.40
CA GLU A 231 -8.86 13.84 4.14
C GLU A 231 -10.18 14.02 3.39
N ALA A 232 -11.03 13.00 3.49
CA ALA A 232 -12.40 13.03 3.01
C ALA A 232 -13.29 12.08 3.82
N SER A 233 -14.56 12.42 3.93
CA SER A 233 -15.59 11.63 4.60
C SER A 233 -16.88 11.65 3.80
N ASN A 234 -17.70 10.61 3.98
CA ASN A 234 -18.95 10.42 3.25
C ASN A 234 -18.76 10.39 1.72
N VAL A 235 -17.66 9.81 1.23
CA VAL A 235 -17.32 9.72 -0.20
C VAL A 235 -17.27 8.26 -0.65
N TYR A 236 -17.37 7.98 -1.95
CA TYR A 236 -16.86 6.72 -2.49
C TYR A 236 -15.37 6.93 -2.79
N ASN A 237 -14.52 6.00 -2.35
CA ASN A 237 -13.06 6.15 -2.39
C ASN A 237 -12.35 4.94 -3.01
N ALA A 238 -13.12 4.05 -3.64
CA ALA A 238 -12.64 2.83 -4.26
C ALA A 238 -13.48 2.48 -5.50
N TYR A 239 -13.13 1.34 -6.09
CA TYR A 239 -13.94 0.63 -7.06
C TYR A 239 -14.65 -0.54 -6.39
N GLU A 240 -15.71 -1.05 -7.01
CA GLU A 240 -16.16 -2.40 -6.72
C GLU A 240 -15.00 -3.37 -6.99
N THR A 241 -14.66 -4.24 -6.04
CA THR A 241 -13.44 -5.04 -6.10
C THR A 241 -13.72 -6.52 -5.86
N TRP A 242 -12.94 -7.40 -6.48
CA TRP A 242 -13.10 -8.85 -6.32
C TRP A 242 -12.58 -9.34 -4.97
N LEU A 243 -11.36 -8.93 -4.60
CA LEU A 243 -10.69 -9.37 -3.39
C LEU A 243 -10.33 -8.21 -2.46
N GLY A 244 -10.48 -6.95 -2.86
CA GLY A 244 -10.02 -5.81 -2.06
C GLY A 244 -8.91 -5.01 -2.71
N ASN A 245 -8.49 -3.98 -1.98
CA ASN A 245 -7.35 -3.13 -2.34
C ASN A 245 -6.09 -3.62 -1.64
N TYR A 246 -4.98 -3.67 -2.38
CA TYR A 246 -3.71 -4.22 -1.93
C TYR A 246 -2.55 -3.26 -2.22
N PRO A 247 -1.62 -3.10 -1.27
CA PRO A 247 -0.52 -2.14 -1.39
C PRO A 247 0.63 -2.67 -2.24
N LYS A 248 1.29 -1.74 -2.94
CA LYS A 248 2.57 -1.93 -3.63
C LYS A 248 3.49 -0.76 -3.36
N VAL A 249 4.80 -1.02 -3.37
CA VAL A 249 5.86 -0.01 -3.34
C VAL A 249 6.96 -0.38 -4.34
N GLY A 250 7.62 0.62 -4.89
CA GLY A 250 8.72 0.43 -5.83
C GLY A 250 8.68 1.45 -6.96
N LEU A 251 9.04 1.03 -8.16
CA LEU A 251 9.04 1.88 -9.36
C LEU A 251 8.04 1.31 -10.36
N TYR A 252 7.02 2.08 -10.72
CA TYR A 252 6.16 1.78 -11.86
C TYR A 252 5.94 2.98 -12.77
N LEU A 253 6.26 2.78 -14.05
CA LEU A 253 5.99 3.73 -15.11
C LEU A 253 5.12 3.04 -16.18
N PRO A 254 3.93 3.57 -16.50
CA PRO A 254 3.16 3.08 -17.63
C PRO A 254 3.96 3.23 -18.93
N GLY A 255 4.06 2.16 -19.72
CA GLY A 255 4.89 2.16 -20.93
C GLY A 255 6.38 2.21 -20.62
N VAL A 256 7.13 2.97 -21.42
CA VAL A 256 8.59 3.03 -21.36
C VAL A 256 9.09 4.18 -20.48
N MET A 257 10.11 3.90 -19.67
CA MET A 257 10.82 4.90 -18.88
C MET A 257 11.56 5.91 -19.78
N GLN A 258 11.54 7.18 -19.37
CA GLN A 258 12.15 8.28 -20.15
C GLN A 258 13.56 8.66 -19.72
N VAL A 259 13.99 8.24 -18.52
CA VAL A 259 15.36 8.40 -18.02
C VAL A 259 16.16 7.10 -18.21
N ALA A 260 17.49 7.16 -18.13
CA ALA A 260 18.35 5.99 -18.35
C ALA A 260 18.18 4.94 -17.25
N THR A 261 18.13 5.39 -16.00
CA THR A 261 17.97 4.56 -14.81
C THR A 261 17.08 5.25 -13.79
N ARG A 262 16.45 4.46 -12.91
CA ARG A 262 15.83 4.94 -11.68
C ARG A 262 16.20 4.00 -10.53
N ASN A 263 16.54 4.62 -9.41
CA ASN A 263 16.79 3.96 -8.14
C ASN A 263 15.82 4.55 -7.11
N LEU A 264 15.19 3.69 -6.31
CA LEU A 264 14.30 4.12 -5.23
C LEU A 264 14.51 3.20 -4.03
N TYR A 265 14.70 3.80 -2.87
CA TYR A 265 14.69 3.06 -1.62
C TYR A 265 13.27 3.06 -1.07
N THR A 266 12.78 1.92 -0.59
CA THR A 266 11.51 1.83 0.13
C THR A 266 11.71 1.06 1.42
N ASP A 267 11.01 1.48 2.47
CA ASP A 267 10.81 0.56 3.60
C ASP A 267 9.76 -0.49 3.20
N PHE A 268 9.50 -1.42 4.11
CA PHE A 268 8.49 -2.45 3.95
C PHE A 268 7.07 -1.88 4.04
N ILE A 269 6.11 -2.67 3.53
CA ILE A 269 4.70 -2.32 3.63
C ILE A 269 4.16 -2.83 4.95
N HIS A 270 3.58 -1.96 5.75
CA HIS A 270 2.89 -2.33 6.99
C HIS A 270 1.39 -2.18 6.83
N VAL A 271 0.64 -3.08 7.46
CA VAL A 271 -0.83 -3.07 7.44
C VAL A 271 -1.40 -3.20 8.85
N GLY A 272 -2.55 -2.58 9.08
CA GLY A 272 -3.22 -2.56 10.38
C GLY A 272 -4.72 -2.75 10.27
N GLY A 273 -5.35 -3.31 11.30
CA GLY A 273 -6.81 -3.52 11.38
C GLY A 273 -7.57 -2.28 11.88
N ALA A 274 -8.89 -2.44 12.08
CA ALA A 274 -9.77 -1.34 12.50
C ALA A 274 -9.37 -0.67 13.83
N SER A 275 -8.70 -1.40 14.73
CA SER A 275 -8.21 -0.86 16.01
C SER A 275 -6.83 -0.18 15.93
N SER A 276 -6.18 -0.14 14.76
CA SER A 276 -4.90 0.58 14.60
C SER A 276 -5.09 2.09 14.74
N THR A 277 -3.99 2.77 15.07
CA THR A 277 -3.92 4.24 15.15
C THR A 277 -2.82 4.77 14.24
N TYR A 278 -2.83 6.09 14.00
CA TYR A 278 -1.77 6.76 13.26
C TYR A 278 -0.39 6.50 13.91
N ASP A 279 -0.25 6.72 15.22
CA ASP A 279 1.04 6.59 15.92
C ASP A 279 1.65 5.20 15.78
N MET A 280 0.82 4.14 15.83
CA MET A 280 1.30 2.78 15.63
C MET A 280 1.85 2.56 14.23
N MET A 281 1.09 3.01 13.23
CA MET A 281 1.47 2.84 11.83
C MET A 281 2.71 3.68 11.51
N ALA A 282 2.79 4.90 12.03
CA ALA A 282 3.92 5.80 11.87
C ALA A 282 5.19 5.28 12.56
N ALA A 283 5.08 4.68 13.75
CA ALA A 283 6.20 4.09 14.48
C ALA A 283 6.89 2.94 13.72
N LEU A 284 6.18 2.29 12.79
CA LEU A 284 6.75 1.25 11.94
C LEU A 284 7.64 1.83 10.83
N THR A 285 7.45 3.09 10.46
CA THR A 285 8.18 3.73 9.35
C THR A 285 9.53 4.32 9.79
N PRO A 286 10.45 4.64 8.85
CA PRO A 286 11.72 5.29 9.17
C PRO A 286 11.57 6.71 9.71
N CYS A 287 10.43 7.38 9.47
CA CYS A 287 10.18 8.73 9.96
C CYS A 287 9.74 8.77 11.44
N GLY A 288 9.22 7.65 11.96
CA GLY A 288 8.67 7.56 13.31
C GLY A 288 7.44 8.45 13.55
N VAL A 289 7.03 8.55 14.82
CA VAL A 289 5.84 9.33 15.24
C VAL A 289 6.08 10.84 15.28
N ASN A 290 7.33 11.26 15.50
CA ASN A 290 7.72 12.67 15.69
C ASN A 290 8.32 13.29 14.42
N ALA A 291 7.94 12.80 13.24
CA ALA A 291 8.45 13.31 11.98
C ALA A 291 8.26 14.84 11.91
N ALA A 292 9.31 15.57 11.50
CA ALA A 292 9.26 17.02 11.40
C ALA A 292 8.10 17.45 10.49
N ALA A 293 7.26 18.36 10.98
CA ALA A 293 6.05 18.77 10.28
C ALA A 293 6.40 19.35 8.89
N THR A 294 6.02 18.65 7.82
CA THR A 294 5.83 19.27 6.50
C THR A 294 4.54 20.09 6.57
N SER A 295 4.49 21.25 5.91
CA SER A 295 3.27 22.05 5.86
C SER A 295 2.07 21.19 5.44
N SER A 296 0.99 21.21 6.23
CA SER A 296 -0.22 20.46 5.90
C SER A 296 -0.74 20.90 4.53
N VAL A 297 -0.92 19.94 3.65
CA VAL A 297 -1.64 20.15 2.39
C VAL A 297 -3.04 19.61 2.63
N ILE A 298 -3.94 20.46 3.11
CA ILE A 298 -5.33 20.04 3.32
C ILE A 298 -6.12 20.36 2.06
N LYS A 299 -6.50 19.33 1.32
CA LYS A 299 -7.60 19.42 0.35
C LYS A 299 -8.75 18.60 0.90
N GLN A 300 -9.80 19.28 1.37
CA GLN A 300 -11.05 18.62 1.75
C GLN A 300 -11.76 18.15 0.48
N GLY A 301 -12.02 16.85 0.39
CA GLY A 301 -12.98 16.34 -0.57
C GLY A 301 -14.38 16.74 -0.12
N VAL A 302 -15.00 17.69 -0.81
CA VAL A 302 -16.44 18.00 -0.66
C VAL A 302 -17.14 17.40 -1.87
N LEU A 303 -18.20 16.62 -1.61
CA LEU A 303 -19.09 16.08 -2.65
C LEU A 303 -19.83 17.18 -3.41
#